data_AF-A0A1I5CZE0-F1
#
_entry.id   AF-A0A1I5CZE0-F1
#
_cell.length_a   1.000
_cell.length_b   1.000
_cell.length_c   1.000
_cell.angle_alpha   90.00
_cell.angle_beta   90.00
_cell.angle_gamma   90.00
#
_symmetry.space_group_name_H-M   'P 1'
#
loop_
_entity.id
_entity.type
_entity.pdbx_description
1 polymer ?
#
loop_
_entity_poly.entity_id
_entity_poly.type
_entity_poly.pdbx_seq_one_letter_code
_entity_poly.pdbx_strand_id
1 'polypeptide(L)'
;MPQPTKGTRLGGSPAHQRLILANLATSLFEHGRITTTEAKARRLRPYAERLITKAKAGDLHNRREIMKVIRDKSVVHRLVTEIGPFFSDRNGGYTRITKTMPRKGDNAPMAVIELVQQKTVTDEANRARRAAASQAATAPAEEAASEDTASEDTAAEATATEEVTAEATATEETAGGAPYGEGSHAPLEDPAQAPEGFEIKGNEDSKLYHVPGTSHYDRTVAEVWFASEEAAEAAGFAKPASQQESDS
;
A
#
# COMPACT_ATOMS: atom_id res chain seq x y z
N MET A 1 -27.34 1.52 0.24
CA MET A 1 -27.32 0.80 -1.05
C MET A 1 -27.42 1.80 -2.19
N PRO A 2 -26.65 1.66 -3.28
CA PRO A 2 -26.78 2.54 -4.46
C PRO A 2 -28.18 2.40 -5.07
N GLN A 3 -28.58 3.34 -5.93
CA GLN A 3 -29.91 3.38 -6.55
C GLN A 3 -30.31 1.98 -7.05
N PRO A 4 -31.50 1.47 -6.70
CA PRO A 4 -31.94 0.15 -7.13
C PRO A 4 -32.04 0.10 -8.66
N THR A 5 -31.80 -1.07 -9.26
CA THR A 5 -31.89 -1.19 -10.72
C THR A 5 -33.34 -1.07 -11.16
N LYS A 6 -33.57 -0.35 -12.26
CA LYS A 6 -34.80 -0.47 -13.03
C LYS A 6 -34.66 -1.71 -13.92
N GLY A 7 -35.64 -2.61 -13.91
CA GLY A 7 -35.61 -3.88 -14.65
C GLY A 7 -34.97 -5.06 -13.92
N THR A 8 -34.64 -6.10 -14.67
CA THR A 8 -34.19 -7.40 -14.16
C THR A 8 -32.90 -7.28 -13.34
N ARG A 9 -32.81 -8.07 -12.27
CA ARG A 9 -31.64 -8.12 -11.38
C ARG A 9 -30.55 -9.02 -11.96
N LEU A 10 -29.29 -8.72 -11.65
CA LEU A 10 -28.17 -9.59 -12.05
C LEU A 10 -28.27 -10.92 -11.29
N GLY A 11 -28.19 -12.06 -11.99
CA GLY A 11 -28.31 -13.38 -11.36
C GLY A 11 -29.75 -13.77 -10.97
N GLY A 12 -30.76 -13.07 -11.49
CA GLY A 12 -32.18 -13.42 -11.35
C GLY A 12 -32.85 -12.93 -10.06
N SER A 13 -32.16 -12.99 -8.91
CA SER A 13 -32.73 -12.60 -7.61
C SER A 13 -31.98 -11.45 -6.92
N PRO A 14 -32.65 -10.68 -6.03
CA PRO A 14 -31.97 -9.62 -5.26
C PRO A 14 -30.87 -10.16 -4.34
N ALA A 15 -31.06 -11.35 -3.77
CA ALA A 15 -30.06 -11.98 -2.91
C ALA A 15 -28.82 -12.36 -3.70
N HIS A 16 -28.99 -13.00 -4.86
CA HIS A 16 -27.88 -13.41 -5.72
C HIS A 16 -27.11 -12.20 -6.26
N GLN A 17 -27.82 -11.13 -6.66
CA GLN A 17 -27.16 -9.89 -7.08
C GLN A 17 -26.23 -9.31 -6.00
N ARG A 18 -26.64 -9.34 -4.72
CA ARG A 18 -25.78 -8.83 -3.63
C ARG A 18 -24.50 -9.65 -3.51
N LEU A 19 -24.59 -10.97 -3.62
CA LEU A 19 -23.43 -11.86 -3.57
C LEU A 19 -22.49 -11.64 -4.77
N ILE A 20 -23.05 -11.51 -5.97
CA ILE A 20 -22.26 -11.20 -7.18
C ILE A 20 -21.48 -9.89 -6.99
N LEU A 21 -22.14 -8.84 -6.48
CA LEU A 21 -21.48 -7.54 -6.29
C LEU A 21 -20.44 -7.58 -5.15
N ALA A 22 -20.70 -8.32 -4.08
CA ALA A 22 -19.73 -8.51 -3.01
C ALA A 22 -18.46 -9.21 -3.53
N ASN A 23 -18.62 -10.34 -4.24
CA ASN A 23 -17.50 -11.09 -4.78
C ASN A 23 -16.71 -10.27 -5.81
N LEU A 24 -17.39 -9.54 -6.71
CA LEU A 24 -16.72 -8.66 -7.68
C LEU A 24 -15.97 -7.51 -7.00
N ALA A 25 -16.50 -6.94 -5.91
CA ALA A 25 -15.80 -5.92 -5.15
C ALA A 25 -14.56 -6.48 -4.44
N THR A 26 -14.67 -7.68 -3.85
CA THR A 26 -13.55 -8.39 -3.25
C THR A 26 -12.43 -8.59 -4.27
N SER A 27 -12.72 -9.19 -5.44
CA SER A 27 -11.72 -9.39 -6.49
C SER A 27 -11.15 -8.08 -7.05
N LEU A 28 -11.96 -7.02 -7.13
CA LEU A 28 -11.47 -5.71 -7.56
C LEU A 28 -10.46 -5.12 -6.58
N PHE A 29 -10.68 -5.24 -5.28
CA PHE A 29 -9.75 -4.71 -4.27
C PHE A 29 -8.53 -5.61 -4.06
N GLU A 30 -8.67 -6.91 -4.32
CA GLU A 30 -7.57 -7.86 -4.27
C GLU A 30 -6.61 -7.70 -5.45
N HIS A 31 -7.11 -7.55 -6.68
CA HIS A 31 -6.25 -7.49 -7.87
C HIS A 31 -6.08 -6.07 -8.44
N GLY A 32 -6.89 -5.11 -8.02
CA GLY A 32 -6.90 -3.74 -8.55
C GLY A 32 -7.52 -3.59 -9.95
N ARG A 33 -7.64 -4.68 -10.72
CA ARG A 33 -8.16 -4.70 -12.10
C ARG A 33 -8.85 -6.03 -12.39
N ILE A 34 -10.08 -5.98 -12.90
CA ILE A 34 -10.86 -7.17 -13.28
C ILE A 34 -11.56 -7.01 -14.62
N THR A 35 -11.69 -8.12 -15.36
CA THR A 35 -12.39 -8.16 -16.64
C THR A 35 -13.76 -8.81 -16.46
N THR A 36 -14.84 -8.11 -16.81
CA THR A 36 -16.22 -8.61 -16.64
C THR A 36 -17.14 -8.10 -17.75
N THR A 37 -18.43 -8.44 -17.70
CA THR A 37 -19.41 -7.89 -18.64
C THR A 37 -19.70 -6.42 -18.33
N GLU A 38 -19.94 -5.59 -19.35
CA GLU A 38 -20.21 -4.15 -19.19
C GLU A 38 -21.33 -3.86 -18.17
N ALA A 39 -22.41 -4.66 -18.19
CA ALA A 39 -23.53 -4.52 -17.26
C ALA A 39 -23.11 -4.73 -15.79
N LYS A 40 -22.27 -5.74 -15.51
CA LYS A 40 -21.72 -6.00 -14.17
C LYS A 40 -20.78 -4.88 -13.73
N ALA A 41 -19.89 -4.43 -14.61
CA ALA A 41 -18.94 -3.35 -14.31
C ALA A 41 -19.67 -2.04 -13.96
N ARG A 42 -20.67 -1.65 -14.76
CA ARG A 42 -21.50 -0.45 -14.50
C ARG A 42 -22.23 -0.54 -13.17
N ARG A 43 -22.68 -1.74 -12.79
CA ARG A 43 -23.36 -1.96 -11.50
C ARG A 43 -22.39 -1.96 -10.31
N LEU A 44 -21.16 -2.42 -10.52
CA LEU A 44 -20.12 -2.48 -9.51
C LEU A 44 -19.60 -1.09 -9.13
N ARG A 45 -19.49 -0.14 -10.07
CA ARG A 45 -18.98 1.22 -9.82
C ARG A 45 -19.56 1.91 -8.57
N PRO A 46 -20.87 2.19 -8.47
CA PRO A 46 -21.43 2.89 -7.32
C PRO A 46 -21.39 2.06 -6.03
N TYR A 47 -21.15 0.75 -6.14
CA TYR A 47 -20.99 -0.15 -5.01
C TYR A 47 -19.57 -0.07 -4.44
N ALA A 48 -18.56 -0.24 -5.30
CA ALA A 48 -17.14 -0.15 -4.96
C ALA A 48 -16.77 1.27 -4.49
N GLU A 49 -17.26 2.32 -5.17
CA GLU A 49 -16.97 3.71 -4.77
C GLU A 49 -17.43 4.02 -3.35
N ARG A 50 -18.59 3.50 -2.92
CA ARG A 50 -19.07 3.68 -1.55
C ARG A 50 -18.23 2.94 -0.52
N LEU A 51 -17.67 1.78 -0.87
CA LEU A 51 -16.77 1.04 0.02
C LEU A 51 -15.45 1.78 0.18
N ILE A 52 -14.90 2.34 -0.91
CA ILE A 52 -13.70 3.18 -0.87
C ILE A 52 -13.94 4.45 -0.04
N THR A 53 -15.08 5.11 -0.20
CA THR A 53 -15.43 6.29 0.63
C THR A 53 -15.50 5.95 2.11
N LYS A 54 -16.05 4.78 2.49
CA LYS A 54 -16.03 4.30 3.88
C LYS A 54 -14.61 4.00 4.36
N ALA A 55 -13.79 3.40 3.51
CA ALA A 55 -12.40 3.07 3.85
C ALA A 55 -11.54 4.32 4.05
N LYS A 56 -11.77 5.37 3.26
CA LYS A 56 -11.11 6.68 3.39
C LYS A 56 -11.34 7.34 4.76
N ALA A 57 -12.47 7.07 5.42
CA ALA A 57 -12.75 7.61 6.75
C ALA A 57 -11.97 6.89 7.86
N GLY A 58 -11.53 5.63 7.65
CA GLY A 58 -10.60 4.93 8.53
C GLY A 58 -11.11 4.53 9.93
N ASP A 59 -12.36 4.82 10.30
CA ASP A 59 -12.88 4.51 11.64
C ASP A 59 -13.28 3.04 11.85
N LEU A 60 -13.42 2.63 13.11
CA LEU A 60 -13.84 1.28 13.48
C LEU A 60 -15.26 0.95 12.99
N HIS A 61 -16.15 1.96 12.97
CA HIS A 61 -17.53 1.79 12.53
C HIS A 61 -17.61 1.43 11.05
N ASN A 62 -16.91 2.17 10.19
CA ASN A 62 -16.84 1.94 8.75
C ASN A 62 -16.14 0.61 8.44
N ARG A 63 -15.12 0.22 9.21
CA ARG A 63 -14.52 -1.12 9.07
C ARG A 63 -15.54 -2.23 9.31
N ARG A 64 -16.36 -2.13 10.38
CA ARG A 64 -17.45 -3.09 10.66
C ARG A 64 -18.52 -3.08 9.56
N GLU A 65 -18.84 -1.91 9.03
CA GLU A 65 -19.77 -1.75 7.91
C GLU A 65 -19.26 -2.40 6.61
N ILE A 66 -17.97 -2.29 6.32
CA ILE A 66 -17.33 -2.95 5.18
C ILE A 66 -17.35 -4.48 5.37
N MET A 67 -17.09 -4.98 6.59
CA MET A 67 -17.11 -6.41 6.90
C MET A 67 -18.50 -7.07 6.75
N LYS A 68 -19.59 -6.29 6.80
CA LYS A 68 -20.94 -6.80 6.47
C LYS A 68 -21.06 -7.21 4.99
N VAL A 69 -20.19 -6.69 4.13
CA VAL A 69 -20.18 -6.90 2.69
C VAL A 69 -19.04 -7.83 2.28
N ILE A 70 -17.81 -7.43 2.58
CA ILE A 70 -16.59 -8.17 2.24
C ILE A 70 -16.24 -9.03 3.46
N ARG A 71 -16.32 -10.35 3.27
CA ARG A 71 -16.06 -11.32 4.35
C ARG A 71 -14.58 -11.57 4.59
N ASP A 72 -13.75 -11.38 3.56
CA ASP A 72 -12.32 -11.60 3.64
C ASP A 72 -11.63 -10.45 4.39
N LYS A 73 -10.97 -10.80 5.50
CA LYS A 73 -10.28 -9.85 6.38
C LYS A 73 -9.03 -9.26 5.72
N SER A 74 -8.35 -10.01 4.86
CA SER A 74 -7.13 -9.56 4.16
C SER A 74 -7.45 -8.41 3.21
N VAL A 75 -8.50 -8.58 2.41
CA VAL A 75 -8.98 -7.56 1.48
C VAL A 75 -9.51 -6.34 2.21
N VAL A 76 -10.20 -6.52 3.35
CA VAL A 76 -10.64 -5.38 4.19
C VAL A 76 -9.45 -4.62 4.77
N HIS A 77 -8.40 -5.32 5.20
CA HIS A 77 -7.18 -4.68 5.68
C HIS A 77 -6.58 -3.82 4.58
N ARG A 78 -6.27 -4.41 3.42
CA ARG A 78 -5.73 -3.69 2.24
C ARG A 78 -6.58 -2.50 1.83
N LEU A 79 -7.91 -2.66 1.83
CA LEU A 79 -8.83 -1.58 1.47
C LEU A 79 -8.69 -0.37 2.41
N VAL A 80 -8.50 -0.60 3.71
CA VAL A 80 -8.42 0.46 4.72
C VAL A 80 -7.00 1.02 4.87
N THR A 81 -5.96 0.19 4.75
CA THR A 81 -4.57 0.62 4.99
C THR A 81 -3.88 1.16 3.75
N GLU A 82 -4.14 0.61 2.56
CA GLU A 82 -3.48 1.03 1.31
C GLU A 82 -4.43 1.91 0.48
N ILE A 83 -5.59 1.37 0.12
CA ILE A 83 -6.48 1.97 -0.89
C ILE A 83 -7.16 3.23 -0.34
N GLY A 84 -7.63 3.21 0.91
CA GLY A 84 -8.30 4.35 1.56
C GLY A 84 -7.41 5.60 1.59
N PRO A 85 -6.21 5.53 2.20
CA PRO A 85 -5.27 6.64 2.24
C PRO A 85 -4.82 7.11 0.86
N PHE A 86 -4.62 6.20 -0.09
CA PHE A 86 -4.26 6.54 -1.47
C PHE A 86 -5.31 7.47 -2.14
N PHE A 87 -6.59 7.24 -1.87
CA PHE A 87 -7.69 8.04 -2.41
C PHE A 87 -8.16 9.19 -1.50
N SER A 88 -7.40 9.52 -0.45
CA SER A 88 -7.74 10.58 0.51
C SER A 88 -7.90 11.97 -0.13
N ASP A 89 -7.10 12.29 -1.15
CA ASP A 89 -7.16 13.58 -1.83
C ASP A 89 -8.24 13.66 -2.92
N ARG A 90 -8.74 12.51 -3.38
CA ARG A 90 -9.71 12.39 -4.46
C ARG A 90 -11.14 12.42 -3.92
N ASN A 91 -11.99 13.25 -4.52
CA ASN A 91 -13.41 13.38 -4.17
C ASN A 91 -14.30 12.62 -5.17
N GLY A 92 -14.21 11.29 -5.16
CA GLY A 92 -15.01 10.40 -6.02
C GLY A 92 -14.34 10.01 -7.33
N GLY A 93 -14.97 9.09 -8.08
CA GLY A 93 -14.41 8.58 -9.34
C GLY A 93 -13.17 7.71 -9.15
N TYR A 94 -13.18 6.82 -8.15
CA TYR A 94 -12.04 5.94 -7.82
C TYR A 94 -11.86 4.79 -8.81
N THR A 95 -12.88 4.50 -9.63
CA THR A 95 -12.88 3.39 -10.59
C THR A 95 -13.03 3.88 -12.02
N ARG A 96 -12.34 3.22 -12.96
CA ARG A 96 -12.44 3.44 -14.40
C ARG A 96 -13.01 2.20 -15.08
N ILE A 97 -13.87 2.39 -16.08
CA ILE A 97 -14.34 1.32 -16.96
C ILE A 97 -13.82 1.57 -18.36
N THR A 98 -13.12 0.57 -18.91
CA THR A 98 -12.65 0.56 -20.31
C THR A 98 -13.36 -0.58 -21.03
N LYS A 99 -14.00 -0.28 -22.17
CA LYS A 99 -14.68 -1.31 -22.97
C LYS A 99 -13.64 -2.17 -23.68
N THR A 100 -13.91 -3.46 -23.78
CA THR A 100 -13.06 -4.42 -24.49
C THR A 100 -13.85 -5.15 -25.57
N MET A 101 -13.18 -6.00 -26.35
CA MET A 101 -13.84 -6.78 -27.38
C MET A 101 -14.94 -7.67 -26.79
N PRO A 102 -16.09 -7.82 -27.50
CA PRO A 102 -17.14 -8.73 -27.09
C PRO A 102 -16.63 -10.16 -26.90
N ARG A 103 -17.26 -10.89 -25.98
CA ARG A 103 -16.89 -12.28 -25.70
C ARG A 103 -17.28 -13.19 -26.86
N LYS A 104 -16.35 -14.07 -27.25
CA LYS A 104 -16.62 -15.12 -28.26
C LYS A 104 -17.64 -16.12 -27.70
N GLY A 105 -18.72 -16.36 -28.43
CA GLY A 105 -19.77 -17.33 -28.09
C GLY A 105 -21.13 -16.67 -27.90
N ASP A 106 -21.27 -15.82 -26.89
CA ASP A 106 -22.53 -15.11 -26.57
C ASP A 106 -22.55 -13.64 -27.02
N ASN A 107 -21.45 -13.15 -27.62
CA ASN A 107 -21.26 -11.76 -28.03
C ASN A 107 -21.54 -10.75 -26.90
N ALA A 108 -21.35 -11.16 -25.64
CA ALA A 108 -21.61 -10.29 -24.51
C ALA A 108 -20.61 -9.12 -24.50
N PRO A 109 -21.07 -7.86 -24.33
CA PRO A 109 -20.17 -6.71 -24.25
C PRO A 109 -19.31 -6.81 -23.00
N MET A 110 -17.99 -6.84 -23.18
CA MET A 110 -17.02 -6.94 -22.11
C MET A 110 -16.45 -5.57 -21.75
N ALA A 111 -16.01 -5.44 -20.50
CA ALA A 111 -15.33 -4.27 -20.00
C ALA A 111 -14.36 -4.65 -18.88
N VAL A 112 -13.26 -3.92 -18.82
CA VAL A 112 -12.32 -3.95 -17.70
C VAL A 112 -12.71 -2.85 -16.72
N ILE A 113 -12.82 -3.18 -15.44
CA ILE A 113 -12.98 -2.21 -14.36
C ILE A 113 -11.73 -2.24 -13.47
N GLU A 114 -11.16 -1.07 -13.23
CA GLU A 114 -9.88 -0.91 -12.53
C GLU A 114 -9.91 0.29 -11.57
N LEU A 115 -9.07 0.23 -10.53
CA LEU A 115 -8.80 1.36 -9.64
C LEU A 115 -7.93 2.39 -10.37
N VAL A 116 -8.26 3.67 -10.23
CA VAL A 116 -7.49 4.75 -10.85
C VAL A 116 -6.18 4.95 -10.08
N GLN A 117 -5.04 4.66 -10.71
CA GLN A 117 -3.71 4.83 -10.08
C GLN A 117 -3.11 6.23 -10.26
N GLN A 118 -3.67 7.05 -11.16
CA GLN A 118 -3.16 8.40 -11.42
C GLN A 118 -3.83 9.40 -10.47
N LYS A 119 -3.05 10.34 -9.92
CA LYS A 119 -3.61 11.52 -9.26
C LYS A 119 -4.12 12.48 -10.35
N THR A 120 -5.31 13.05 -10.19
CA THR A 120 -5.81 14.02 -11.17
C THR A 120 -5.11 15.36 -10.94
N VAL A 121 -4.92 16.14 -12.01
CA VAL A 121 -4.46 17.55 -11.92
C VAL A 121 -5.31 18.35 -10.92
N THR A 122 -6.62 18.07 -10.84
CA THR A 122 -7.52 18.68 -9.87
C THR A 122 -7.24 18.26 -8.42
N ASP A 123 -6.79 17.03 -8.20
CA ASP A 123 -6.44 16.52 -6.87
C ASP A 123 -5.15 17.17 -6.37
N GLU A 124 -4.17 17.38 -7.26
CA GLU A 124 -2.94 18.12 -6.98
C GLU A 124 -3.21 19.59 -6.67
N ALA A 125 -4.05 20.24 -7.48
CA ALA A 125 -4.48 21.62 -7.23
C ALA A 125 -5.24 21.75 -5.89
N ASN A 126 -6.08 20.77 -5.55
CA ASN A 126 -6.78 20.74 -4.26
C ASN A 126 -5.81 20.52 -3.09
N ARG A 127 -4.82 19.64 -3.24
CA ARG A 127 -3.77 19.45 -2.21
C ARG A 127 -2.96 20.74 -2.02
N ALA A 128 -2.54 21.39 -3.09
CA ALA A 128 -1.81 22.66 -3.04
C ALA A 128 -2.63 23.76 -2.35
N ARG A 129 -3.94 23.87 -2.64
CA ARG A 129 -4.84 24.81 -1.94
C ARG A 129 -4.96 24.51 -0.46
N ARG A 130 -5.08 23.23 -0.05
CA ARG A 130 -5.13 22.85 1.37
C ARG A 130 -3.82 23.17 2.09
N ALA A 131 -2.68 22.88 1.46
CA ALA A 131 -1.36 23.18 2.01
C ALA A 131 -1.13 24.71 2.17
N ALA A 132 -1.53 25.50 1.17
CA ALA A 132 -1.48 26.96 1.25
C ALA A 132 -2.43 27.51 2.34
N ALA A 133 -3.63 26.93 2.49
CA ALA A 133 -4.58 27.33 3.54
C ALA A 133 -4.07 27.00 4.96
N SER A 134 -3.41 25.85 5.15
CA SER A 134 -2.78 25.52 6.44
C SER A 134 -1.59 26.43 6.75
N GLN A 135 -0.77 26.81 5.76
CA GLN A 135 0.34 27.74 5.97
C GLN A 135 -0.17 29.16 6.27
N ALA A 136 -1.21 29.63 5.57
CA ALA A 136 -1.84 30.92 5.83
C ALA A 136 -2.54 30.99 7.20
N ALA A 137 -3.03 29.85 7.73
CA ALA A 137 -3.58 29.79 9.09
C ALA A 137 -2.51 29.76 10.19
N THR A 138 -1.26 29.44 9.85
CA THR A 138 -0.13 29.41 10.81
C THR A 138 0.63 30.74 10.85
N ALA A 139 0.33 31.69 9.96
CA ALA A 139 1.09 32.93 9.76
C ALA A 139 0.49 34.25 10.34
N PRO A 140 -0.65 34.27 11.06
CA PRO A 140 -1.00 35.45 11.86
C PRO A 140 -1.42 35.04 13.29
N ALA A 141 -0.45 34.64 14.11
CA ALA A 141 -0.63 34.50 15.56
C ALA A 141 0.66 34.71 16.35
N GLU A 142 1.59 35.52 15.85
CA GLU A 142 2.83 35.90 16.55
C GLU A 142 2.95 37.43 16.66
N GLU A 143 1.87 38.09 17.13
CA GLU A 143 1.92 39.44 17.71
C GLU A 143 0.57 39.75 18.38
N ALA A 144 0.37 39.29 19.61
CA ALA A 144 -0.43 39.91 20.69
C ALA A 144 -0.85 38.88 21.75
N ALA A 145 -0.17 38.92 22.90
CA ALA A 145 -0.70 38.72 24.27
C ALA A 145 0.28 37.92 25.15
N SER A 146 1.28 38.63 25.66
CA SER A 146 1.93 38.36 26.95
C SER A 146 1.34 39.31 28.00
N GLU A 147 1.33 38.88 29.27
CA GLU A 147 0.75 39.49 30.50
C GLU A 147 -0.70 39.10 30.79
N ASP A 148 -1.15 38.71 31.99
CA ASP A 148 -0.59 38.31 33.30
C ASP A 148 -1.86 37.88 34.11
N THR A 149 -1.95 36.78 34.86
CA THR A 149 -1.73 36.71 36.32
C THR A 149 -2.39 35.44 36.90
N ALA A 150 -1.66 34.76 37.81
CA ALA A 150 -2.03 34.27 39.16
C ALA A 150 -3.41 33.59 39.43
N SER A 151 -3.62 32.63 40.35
CA SER A 151 -2.89 31.88 41.38
C SER A 151 -3.82 30.74 41.88
N GLU A 152 -3.24 29.62 42.36
CA GLU A 152 -3.70 28.69 43.42
C GLU A 152 -5.10 28.01 43.31
N ASP A 153 -5.32 26.75 43.70
CA ASP A 153 -4.87 26.08 44.92
C ASP A 153 -5.09 24.54 44.85
N THR A 154 -4.31 23.81 45.67
CA THR A 154 -4.52 22.50 46.36
C THR A 154 -5.16 21.29 45.65
N ALA A 155 -4.91 20.03 45.98
CA ALA A 155 -3.90 19.24 46.71
C ALA A 155 -4.46 17.80 46.69
N ALA A 156 -3.67 16.77 46.34
CA ALA A 156 -3.86 15.42 46.87
C ALA A 156 -2.69 14.50 46.48
N GLU A 157 -2.15 13.89 47.52
CA GLU A 157 -0.99 13.02 47.66
C GLU A 157 -1.31 11.55 47.32
N ALA A 158 -0.34 10.80 46.78
CA ALA A 158 0.12 9.50 47.31
C ALA A 158 0.93 8.64 46.30
N THR A 159 2.23 8.54 46.60
CA THR A 159 3.09 7.34 46.69
C THR A 159 3.49 6.45 45.49
N ALA A 160 4.81 6.22 45.47
CA ALA A 160 5.55 4.97 45.22
C ALA A 160 6.26 4.78 43.85
N THR A 161 7.52 5.22 43.84
CA THR A 161 8.78 4.47 43.58
C THR A 161 8.76 3.29 42.58
N GLU A 162 9.54 3.42 41.50
CA GLU A 162 10.67 2.51 41.22
C GLU A 162 11.64 3.09 40.19
N GLU A 163 12.92 2.81 40.41
CA GLU A 163 14.09 3.37 39.75
C GLU A 163 14.40 2.78 38.37
N VAL A 164 14.97 3.67 37.58
CA VAL A 164 15.85 3.53 36.43
C VAL A 164 16.81 2.34 36.52
N THR A 165 16.90 1.55 35.45
CA THR A 165 18.20 1.21 34.84
C THR A 165 18.06 1.20 33.33
N ALA A 166 18.72 2.19 32.72
CA ALA A 166 18.96 2.30 31.29
C ALA A 166 20.23 1.51 30.97
N GLU A 167 20.22 0.78 29.86
CA GLU A 167 21.44 0.39 29.16
C GLU A 167 21.39 0.96 27.74
N ALA A 168 22.52 1.56 27.39
CA ALA A 168 22.75 2.39 26.24
C ALA A 168 23.23 1.57 25.03
N THR A 169 23.06 2.15 23.84
CA THR A 169 24.05 2.21 22.74
C THR A 169 23.43 3.13 21.67
N ALA A 170 23.77 4.42 21.64
CA ALA A 170 24.86 5.03 20.84
C ALA A 170 24.71 4.72 19.33
N THR A 171 23.99 5.57 18.57
CA THR A 171 24.50 6.68 17.72
C THR A 171 25.32 6.22 16.51
N GLU A 172 24.80 6.37 15.30
CA GLU A 172 25.36 7.23 14.24
C GLU A 172 24.50 7.23 12.96
N GLU A 173 24.24 8.43 12.48
CA GLU A 173 23.62 8.75 11.19
C GLU A 173 24.77 9.10 10.24
N THR A 174 25.12 8.21 9.31
CA THR A 174 25.78 8.56 8.04
C THR A 174 25.31 7.62 6.93
N ALA A 175 25.00 8.23 5.79
CA ALA A 175 24.57 7.68 4.50
C ALA A 175 24.68 6.17 4.24
N GLY A 176 23.56 5.55 3.82
CA GLY A 176 23.55 4.33 3.00
C GLY A 176 23.80 3.02 3.75
N GLY A 177 23.05 2.77 4.82
CA GLY A 177 23.20 1.59 5.67
C GLY A 177 22.96 0.27 4.96
N ALA A 178 23.92 -0.64 5.11
CA ALA A 178 23.91 -2.03 4.71
C ALA A 178 22.62 -2.75 5.16
N PRO A 179 21.68 -3.08 4.23
CA PRO A 179 20.32 -3.50 4.58
C PRO A 179 20.24 -4.87 5.29
N TYR A 180 21.31 -5.67 5.22
CA TYR A 180 21.35 -7.06 5.68
C TYR A 180 22.59 -7.39 6.54
N GLY A 181 23.18 -6.38 7.19
CA GLY A 181 24.36 -6.55 8.05
C GLY A 181 25.69 -6.22 7.36
N GLU A 182 26.80 -6.46 8.05
CA GLU A 182 28.15 -6.11 7.59
C GLU A 182 28.47 -6.76 6.23
N GLY A 183 28.79 -5.95 5.21
CA GLY A 183 29.06 -6.43 3.86
C GLY A 183 27.86 -6.49 2.91
N SER A 184 26.73 -5.88 3.26
CA SER A 184 25.59 -5.64 2.34
C SER A 184 25.50 -4.16 1.90
N HIS A 185 24.93 -3.90 0.73
CA HIS A 185 24.75 -2.55 0.20
C HIS A 185 23.43 -2.46 -0.58
N ALA A 186 22.72 -1.33 -0.45
CA ALA A 186 21.51 -1.07 -1.23
C ALA A 186 21.86 -0.81 -2.72
N PRO A 187 20.97 -1.08 -3.68
CA PRO A 187 21.23 -0.72 -5.07
C PRO A 187 21.50 0.78 -5.23
N LEU A 188 22.42 1.13 -6.13
CA LEU A 188 22.62 2.52 -6.55
C LEU A 188 21.39 3.00 -7.36
N GLU A 189 21.34 4.30 -7.66
CA GLU A 189 20.26 4.90 -8.47
C GLU A 189 20.09 4.20 -9.84
N ASP A 190 21.15 3.60 -10.38
CA ASP A 190 21.09 2.63 -11.47
C ASP A 190 21.20 1.19 -10.92
N PRO A 191 20.13 0.38 -10.96
CA PRO A 191 20.11 -0.96 -10.37
C PRO A 191 20.96 -1.98 -11.14
N ALA A 192 21.45 -1.64 -12.33
CA ALA A 192 22.36 -2.48 -13.11
C ALA A 192 23.84 -2.27 -12.75
N GLN A 193 24.18 -1.20 -12.03
CA GLN A 193 25.54 -0.85 -11.69
C GLN A 193 25.92 -1.40 -10.30
N ALA A 194 27.03 -2.15 -10.25
CA ALA A 194 27.60 -2.66 -9.01
C ALA A 194 28.26 -1.53 -8.21
N PRO A 195 27.98 -1.37 -6.90
CA PRO A 195 28.77 -0.54 -6.00
C PRO A 195 30.23 -1.03 -5.93
N GLU A 196 31.19 -0.12 -5.74
CA GLU A 196 32.61 -0.49 -5.64
C GLU A 196 32.86 -1.49 -4.49
N GLY A 197 33.35 -2.68 -4.82
CA GLY A 197 33.62 -3.75 -3.85
C GLY A 197 32.44 -4.69 -3.54
N PHE A 198 31.28 -4.54 -4.20
CA PHE A 198 30.12 -5.42 -4.04
C PHE A 198 29.77 -6.07 -5.38
N GLU A 199 30.23 -7.30 -5.58
CA GLU A 199 30.09 -7.99 -6.87
C GLU A 199 28.93 -8.99 -6.90
N ILE A 200 28.36 -9.36 -5.75
CA ILE A 200 27.33 -10.40 -5.68
C ILE A 200 25.94 -9.77 -5.67
N LYS A 201 25.10 -10.25 -6.59
CA LYS A 201 23.72 -9.76 -6.77
C LYS A 201 22.74 -10.60 -5.95
N GLY A 202 22.09 -9.99 -4.98
CA GLY A 202 21.00 -10.58 -4.19
C GLY A 202 19.63 -10.18 -4.73
N ASN A 203 18.70 -11.15 -4.76
CA ASN A 203 17.28 -10.91 -5.03
C ASN A 203 16.49 -11.12 -3.73
N GLU A 204 15.80 -10.08 -3.28
CA GLU A 204 15.12 -10.05 -1.99
C GLU A 204 13.89 -10.95 -1.97
N ASP A 205 13.15 -11.00 -3.08
CA ASP A 205 11.94 -11.79 -3.26
C ASP A 205 12.19 -13.31 -3.16
N SER A 206 13.26 -13.78 -3.79
CA SER A 206 13.59 -15.22 -3.86
C SER A 206 14.61 -15.67 -2.82
N LYS A 207 15.23 -14.73 -2.09
CA LYS A 207 16.36 -14.98 -1.19
C LYS A 207 17.49 -15.77 -1.87
N LEU A 208 17.69 -15.53 -3.17
CA LEU A 208 18.78 -16.11 -3.95
C LEU A 208 19.85 -15.06 -4.24
N TYR A 209 21.12 -15.50 -4.24
CA TYR A 209 22.23 -14.66 -4.70
C TYR A 209 22.89 -15.23 -5.96
N HIS A 210 23.48 -14.35 -6.75
CA HIS A 210 24.14 -14.67 -8.01
C HIS A 210 25.56 -14.11 -8.03
N VAL A 211 26.49 -14.98 -8.36
CA VAL A 211 27.94 -14.70 -8.46
C VAL A 211 28.30 -14.30 -9.90
N PRO A 212 29.25 -13.38 -10.10
CA PRO A 212 29.77 -13.03 -11.43
C PRO A 212 30.19 -14.25 -12.24
N GLY A 213 29.90 -14.26 -13.54
CA GLY A 213 30.26 -15.36 -14.45
C GLY A 213 29.23 -16.50 -14.53
N THR A 214 28.16 -16.45 -13.75
CA THR A 214 27.05 -17.40 -13.87
C THR A 214 26.05 -16.95 -14.93
N SER A 215 25.38 -17.90 -15.60
CA SER A 215 24.45 -17.62 -16.72
C SER A 215 23.27 -16.71 -16.38
N HIS A 216 22.98 -16.53 -15.09
CA HIS A 216 21.87 -15.71 -14.59
C HIS A 216 22.35 -14.35 -14.06
N TYR A 217 23.65 -14.16 -13.83
CA TYR A 217 24.22 -12.94 -13.25
C TYR A 217 23.93 -11.69 -14.09
N ASP A 218 24.12 -11.76 -15.41
CA ASP A 218 23.92 -10.62 -16.30
C ASP A 218 22.44 -10.27 -16.50
N ARG A 219 21.54 -11.24 -16.27
CA ARG A 219 20.08 -11.08 -16.48
C ARG A 219 19.37 -10.64 -15.21
N THR A 220 19.93 -10.95 -14.05
CA THR A 220 19.33 -10.59 -12.77
C THR A 220 19.64 -9.13 -12.43
N VAL A 221 18.57 -8.40 -12.09
CA VAL A 221 18.65 -7.07 -11.48
C VAL A 221 18.81 -7.27 -9.98
N ALA A 222 19.82 -6.65 -9.39
CA ALA A 222 20.09 -6.77 -7.96
C ALA A 222 19.16 -5.87 -7.16
N GLU A 223 18.54 -6.41 -6.13
CA GLU A 223 17.79 -5.67 -5.11
C GLU A 223 18.64 -5.42 -3.87
N VAL A 224 19.70 -6.22 -3.70
CA VAL A 224 20.73 -6.07 -2.68
C VAL A 224 22.08 -6.44 -3.30
N TRP A 225 23.13 -5.74 -2.93
CA TRP A 225 24.51 -6.09 -3.30
C TRP A 225 25.27 -6.62 -2.09
N PHE A 226 26.09 -7.66 -2.30
CA PHE A 226 26.94 -8.26 -1.27
C PHE A 226 28.42 -8.21 -1.67
N ALA A 227 29.29 -8.02 -0.68
CA ALA A 227 30.74 -8.00 -0.85
C ALA A 227 31.34 -9.41 -1.02
N SER A 228 30.73 -10.44 -0.42
CA SER A 228 31.19 -11.83 -0.48
C SER A 228 30.02 -12.84 -0.39
N GLU A 229 30.27 -14.09 -0.80
CA GLU A 229 29.25 -15.16 -0.73
C GLU A 229 28.88 -15.45 0.72
N GLU A 230 29.87 -15.42 1.62
CA GLU A 230 29.68 -15.59 3.07
C GLU A 230 28.77 -14.51 3.66
N ALA A 231 28.89 -13.25 3.20
CA ALA A 231 28.01 -12.17 3.64
C ALA A 231 26.56 -12.37 3.15
N ALA A 232 26.38 -12.89 1.93
CA ALA A 232 25.06 -13.21 1.39
C ALA A 232 24.41 -14.37 2.17
N GLU A 233 25.16 -15.41 2.52
CA GLU A 233 24.68 -16.55 3.30
C GLU A 233 24.38 -16.18 4.75
N ALA A 234 25.23 -15.35 5.37
CA ALA A 234 24.97 -14.79 6.71
C ALA A 234 23.70 -13.92 6.74
N ALA A 235 23.40 -13.24 5.64
CA ALA A 235 22.16 -12.50 5.42
C ALA A 235 20.95 -13.39 5.10
N GLY A 236 21.13 -14.71 4.98
CA GLY A 236 20.07 -15.68 4.72
C GLY A 236 19.72 -15.88 3.24
N PHE A 237 20.59 -15.47 2.32
CA PHE A 237 20.46 -15.73 0.88
C PHE A 237 21.18 -17.02 0.50
N ALA A 238 20.62 -17.80 -0.43
CA ALA A 238 21.18 -19.07 -0.88
C ALA A 238 21.59 -19.04 -2.37
N LYS A 239 22.49 -19.92 -2.78
CA LYS A 239 22.77 -20.14 -4.21
C LYS A 239 21.53 -20.72 -4.91
N PRO A 240 21.30 -20.41 -6.20
CA PRO A 240 20.24 -21.07 -6.96
C PRO A 240 20.48 -22.57 -7.04
N ALA A 241 19.41 -23.37 -7.11
CA ALA A 241 19.48 -24.84 -7.11
C ALA A 241 20.35 -25.46 -8.22
N SER A 242 20.62 -24.72 -9.30
CA SER A 242 21.53 -25.14 -10.38
C SER A 242 23.01 -25.01 -10.03
N GLN A 243 23.35 -24.26 -8.97
CA GLN A 243 24.71 -23.98 -8.48
C GLN A 243 24.96 -24.55 -7.08
N GLN A 244 23.91 -25.05 -6.43
CA GLN A 244 24.05 -25.93 -5.28
C GLN A 244 24.53 -27.29 -5.81
N GLU A 245 25.82 -27.41 -6.12
CA GLU A 245 26.41 -28.70 -6.46
C GLU A 245 26.11 -29.69 -5.33
N SER A 246 25.67 -30.88 -5.73
CA SER A 246 25.30 -31.98 -4.85
C SER A 246 26.51 -32.44 -4.04
N ASP A 247 26.70 -31.88 -2.85
CA ASP A 247 27.48 -32.51 -1.80
C ASP A 247 26.71 -33.75 -1.34
N SER A 248 27.02 -34.88 -1.96
CA SER A 248 26.69 -36.25 -1.55
C SER A 248 27.90 -37.13 -1.73
#